data_AF-A0A4D4MAS4-F1
#
_entry.id   AF-A0A4D4MAS4-F1
#
_cell.length_a   1.000
_cell.length_b   1.000
_cell.length_c   1.000
_cell.angle_alpha   90.00
_cell.angle_beta   90.00
_cell.angle_gamma   90.00
#
_symmetry.space_group_name_H-M   'P 1'
#
loop_
_entity.id
_entity.type
_entity.pdbx_description
1 polymer ?
#
loop_
_entity_poly.entity_id
_entity_poly.type
_entity_poly.pdbx_seq_one_letter_code
_entity_poly.pdbx_strand_id
1 'polypeptide(L)'
;MRPRRDPLTGYRVYDEADVRDARLAHQLRRGGYLLEQIAPLIARVRAAGGLEPLEAALRDWHGRLSARGRALLAGAAGLEAYLHERRKTRS
;
A
#
# COMPACT_ATOMS: atom_id res chain seq x y z
N MET A 1 -12.01 11.53 2.26
CA MET A 1 -11.86 12.91 2.79
C MET A 1 -13.07 13.74 2.45
N ARG A 2 -13.52 14.62 3.34
CA ARG A 2 -14.52 15.65 3.06
C ARG A 2 -13.88 17.01 3.38
N PRO A 3 -13.12 17.61 2.43
CA PRO A 3 -12.46 18.88 2.66
C PRO A 3 -13.51 19.99 2.90
N ARG A 4 -13.16 20.93 3.78
CA ARG A 4 -13.99 22.11 4.06
C ARG A 4 -14.13 22.92 2.77
N ARG A 5 -15.27 23.57 2.58
CA ARG A 5 -15.45 24.51 1.47
C ARG A 5 -15.21 25.93 1.97
N ASP A 6 -14.51 26.71 1.17
CA ASP A 6 -14.39 28.15 1.35
C ASP A 6 -15.79 28.77 1.18
N PRO A 7 -16.30 29.52 2.17
CA PRO A 7 -17.65 30.05 2.14
C PRO A 7 -17.84 31.21 1.14
N LEU A 8 -16.76 31.85 0.70
CA LEU A 8 -16.79 32.96 -0.27
C LEU A 8 -16.72 32.46 -1.72
N THR A 9 -15.93 31.42 -1.98
CA THR A 9 -15.65 30.93 -3.34
C THR A 9 -16.27 29.56 -3.64
N GLY A 10 -16.70 28.82 -2.62
CA GLY A 10 -17.24 27.46 -2.76
C GLY A 10 -16.19 26.38 -3.07
N TYR A 11 -14.92 26.75 -3.22
CA TYR A 11 -13.81 25.83 -3.50
C TYR A 11 -13.45 24.98 -2.29
N ARG A 12 -12.88 23.79 -2.55
CA ARG A 12 -12.37 22.92 -1.49
C ARG A 12 -11.06 23.48 -0.95
N VAL A 13 -11.01 23.73 0.36
CA VAL A 13 -9.81 24.10 1.08
C VAL A 13 -9.21 22.83 1.66
N TYR A 14 -7.94 22.59 1.35
CA TYR A 14 -7.15 21.51 1.91
C TYR A 14 -6.12 22.13 2.85
N ASP A 15 -6.16 21.74 4.11
CA ASP A 15 -5.11 22.12 5.06
C ASP A 15 -3.90 21.19 4.94
N GLU A 16 -2.83 21.48 5.69
CA GLU A 16 -1.64 20.64 5.65
C GLU A 16 -1.89 19.19 6.07
N ALA A 17 -2.86 18.94 6.96
CA ALA A 17 -3.20 17.60 7.38
C ALA A 17 -3.85 16.83 6.22
N ASP A 18 -4.70 17.49 5.43
CA ASP A 18 -5.30 16.90 4.25
C ASP A 18 -4.24 16.52 3.20
N VAL A 19 -3.22 17.37 3.02
CA VAL A 19 -2.09 17.09 2.11
C VAL A 19 -1.23 15.94 2.62
N ARG A 20 -0.94 15.88 3.93
CA ARG A 20 -0.18 14.77 4.54
C ARG A 20 -0.89 13.44 4.37
N ASP A 21 -2.17 13.39 4.70
CA ASP A 21 -2.99 12.19 4.56
C ASP A 21 -3.12 11.75 3.08
N ALA A 22 -3.19 12.70 2.13
CA ALA A 22 -3.21 12.38 0.70
C ALA A 22 -1.89 11.73 0.24
N ARG A 23 -0.73 12.24 0.69
CA ARG A 23 0.57 11.60 0.42
C ARG A 23 0.64 10.21 1.04
N LEU A 24 0.12 10.06 2.26
CA LEU A 24 0.06 8.78 2.96
C LEU A 24 -0.77 7.75 2.18
N ALA A 25 -1.98 8.13 1.78
CA ALA A 25 -2.87 7.31 0.97
C ALA A 25 -2.20 6.87 -0.33
N HIS A 26 -1.48 7.78 -0.98
CA HIS A 26 -0.77 7.48 -2.22
C HIS A 26 0.33 6.43 -2.02
N GLN A 27 1.14 6.54 -0.96
CA GLN A 27 2.18 5.56 -0.67
C GLN A 27 1.60 4.18 -0.35
N LEU A 28 0.54 4.13 0.46
CA LEU A 28 -0.16 2.88 0.78
C LEU A 28 -0.75 2.24 -0.48
N ARG A 29 -1.27 3.05 -1.41
CA ARG A 29 -1.82 2.55 -2.67
C ARG A 29 -0.75 1.93 -3.56
N ARG A 30 0.40 2.58 -3.68
CA ARG A 30 1.55 2.03 -4.41
C ARG A 30 2.04 0.73 -3.78
N GLY A 31 1.88 0.60 -2.46
CA GLY A 31 2.13 -0.62 -1.71
C GLY A 31 1.10 -1.74 -1.87
N GLY A 32 -0.01 -1.51 -2.59
CA GLY A 32 -1.05 -2.50 -2.84
C GLY A 32 -2.16 -2.57 -1.79
N TYR A 33 -2.32 -1.55 -0.94
CA TYR A 33 -3.50 -1.46 -0.06
C TYR A 33 -4.76 -1.04 -0.83
N LEU A 34 -5.88 -1.66 -0.47
CA LEU A 34 -7.21 -1.34 -1.03
C LEU A 34 -7.78 -0.06 -0.41
N LEU A 35 -8.73 0.58 -1.09
CA LEU A 35 -9.17 1.94 -0.71
C LEU A 35 -9.95 1.88 0.61
N GLU A 36 -10.75 0.82 0.73
CA GLU A 36 -11.46 0.37 1.92
C GLU A 36 -10.55 0.10 3.12
N GLN A 37 -9.28 -0.24 2.91
CA GLN A 37 -8.29 -0.44 3.99
C GLN A 37 -7.58 0.86 4.36
N ILE A 38 -7.35 1.74 3.38
CA ILE A 38 -6.63 3.01 3.56
C ILE A 38 -7.47 4.00 4.38
N ALA A 39 -8.75 4.16 4.09
CA ALA A 39 -9.58 5.16 4.77
C ALA A 39 -9.69 4.93 6.30
N PRO A 40 -9.94 3.71 6.81
CA PRO A 40 -9.93 3.44 8.25
C PRO A 40 -8.55 3.59 8.91
N LEU A 41 -7.46 3.40 8.17
CA LEU A 41 -6.11 3.60 8.70
C LEU A 41 -5.81 5.08 8.90
N ILE A 42 -6.12 5.91 7.91
CA ILE A 42 -5.96 7.38 8.01
C ILE A 42 -6.80 7.95 9.17
N ALA A 43 -8.04 7.46 9.33
CA ALA A 43 -8.89 7.86 10.44
C ALA A 43 -8.27 7.52 11.81
N ARG A 44 -7.65 6.34 11.96
CA ARG A 44 -6.96 5.92 13.18
C ARG A 44 -5.71 6.75 13.48
N VAL A 45 -4.90 7.06 12.46
CA VAL A 45 -3.73 7.95 12.59
C VAL A 45 -4.17 9.34 13.06
N ARG A 46 -5.25 9.87 12.49
CA ARG A 46 -5.83 11.16 12.89
C ARG A 46 -6.37 11.14 14.32
N ALA A 47 -7.05 10.06 14.72
CA ALA A 47 -7.62 9.91 16.06
C ALA A 47 -6.55 9.70 17.15
N ALA A 48 -5.46 9.01 16.84
CA ALA A 48 -4.37 8.76 17.77
C ALA A 48 -3.46 9.99 17.96
N GLY A 49 -3.58 11.02 17.10
CA GLY A 49 -2.71 12.20 17.15
C GLY A 49 -1.23 11.90 16.87
N GLY A 50 -0.92 10.74 16.29
CA GLY A 50 0.45 10.24 16.14
C GLY A 50 0.58 9.13 15.10
N LEU A 51 1.82 8.81 14.73
CA LEU A 51 2.15 7.90 13.63
C LEU A 51 2.25 6.41 14.05
N GLU A 52 2.08 6.09 15.32
CA GLU A 52 2.16 4.70 15.83
C GLU A 52 1.25 3.71 15.05
N PRO A 53 -0.04 4.04 14.80
CA PRO A 53 -0.91 3.19 13.96
C PRO A 53 -0.42 3.06 12.51
N LEU A 54 0.28 4.07 11.99
CA LEU A 54 0.89 4.03 10.67
C LEU A 54 2.13 3.13 10.66
N GLU A 55 2.98 3.21 11.68
CA GLU A 55 4.18 2.37 11.79
C GLU A 55 3.83 0.89 11.78
N ALA A 56 2.82 0.49 12.55
CA ALA A 56 2.30 -0.88 12.54
C ALA A 56 1.85 -1.32 11.14
N ALA A 57 1.05 -0.48 10.46
CA ALA A 57 0.57 -0.77 9.11
C ALA A 57 1.71 -0.83 8.06
N LEU A 58 2.76 -0.02 8.21
CA LEU A 58 3.94 -0.06 7.36
C LEU A 58 4.78 -1.33 7.60
N ARG A 59 4.90 -1.78 8.86
CA ARG A 59 5.59 -3.01 9.22
C ARG A 59 4.89 -4.23 8.63
N ASP A 60 3.58 -4.32 8.77
CA ASP A 60 2.78 -5.40 8.19
C ASP A 60 2.88 -5.42 6.66
N TRP A 61 2.89 -4.24 6.05
CA TRP A 61 3.08 -4.09 4.61
C TRP A 61 4.43 -4.61 4.14
N HIS A 62 5.50 -4.20 4.82
CA HIS A 62 6.85 -4.65 4.51
C HIS A 62 6.93 -6.18 4.60
N GLY A 63 6.34 -6.77 5.65
CA GLY A 63 6.25 -8.22 5.81
C GLY A 63 5.55 -8.92 4.63
N ARG A 64 4.39 -8.42 4.20
CA ARG A 64 3.67 -8.96 3.03
C ARG A 64 4.46 -8.82 1.74
N LEU A 65 5.12 -7.69 1.52
CA LEU A 65 5.94 -7.45 0.34
C LEU A 65 7.13 -8.43 0.28
N SER A 66 7.83 -8.62 1.39
CA SER A 66 8.93 -9.58 1.48
C SER A 66 8.46 -11.02 1.25
N ALA A 67 7.31 -11.39 1.82
CA ALA A 67 6.72 -12.72 1.61
C ALA A 67 6.37 -12.96 0.13
N ARG A 68 5.72 -11.98 -0.51
CA ARG A 68 5.41 -12.03 -1.94
C ARG A 68 6.67 -12.12 -2.80
N GLY A 69 7.70 -11.34 -2.49
CA GLY A 69 8.98 -11.39 -3.19
C GLY A 69 9.62 -12.78 -3.14
N ARG A 70 9.65 -13.40 -1.95
CA ARG A 70 10.15 -14.77 -1.79
C ARG A 70 9.32 -15.80 -2.57
N ALA A 71 7.99 -15.66 -2.56
CA ALA A 71 7.12 -16.55 -3.32
C ALA A 71 7.36 -16.45 -4.84
N LEU A 72 7.58 -15.24 -5.36
CA LEU A 72 7.90 -15.03 -6.78
C LEU A 72 9.25 -15.66 -7.15
N LEU A 73 10.27 -15.52 -6.30
CA LEU A 73 11.58 -16.14 -6.52
C LEU A 73 11.48 -17.67 -6.53
N ALA A 74 10.75 -18.24 -5.57
CA ALA A 74 10.51 -19.68 -5.52
C ALA A 74 9.75 -20.17 -6.75
N GLY A 75 8.72 -19.44 -7.19
CA GLY A 75 7.97 -19.74 -8.40
C GLY A 75 8.81 -19.69 -9.66
N ALA A 76 9.69 -18.68 -9.79
CA ALA A 76 10.62 -18.57 -10.91
C ALA A 76 11.61 -19.74 -10.97
N ALA A 77 12.15 -20.16 -9.82
CA ALA A 77 13.02 -21.34 -9.74
C ALA A 77 12.26 -22.62 -10.14
N GLY A 78 11.02 -22.80 -9.68
CA GLY A 78 10.17 -23.93 -10.07
C GLY A 78 9.86 -23.95 -11.57
N LEU A 79 9.61 -22.78 -12.17
CA LEU A 79 9.39 -22.65 -13.60
C LEU A 79 10.64 -23.02 -14.41
N GLU A 80 11.81 -22.54 -13.99
CA GLU A 80 13.08 -22.86 -14.67
C GLU A 80 13.36 -24.37 -14.64
N ALA A 81 13.14 -25.02 -13.49
CA ALA A 81 13.27 -26.47 -13.37
C ALA A 81 12.33 -27.22 -14.33
N TYR A 82 11.07 -26.79 -14.43
CA TYR A 82 10.11 -27.39 -15.36
C TYR A 82 10.53 -27.22 -16.82
N LEU A 83 10.98 -26.03 -17.22
CA LEU A 83 11.45 -25.76 -18.58
C LEU A 83 12.68 -26.60 -18.92
N HIS A 84 13.59 -26.78 -17.96
CA HIS A 84 14.77 -27.61 -18.11
C HIS A 84 14.41 -29.09 -18.36
N GLU A 85 13.50 -29.66 -17.56
CA GLU A 85 13.03 -31.04 -17.74
C GLU A 85 12.28 -31.22 -19.08
N ARG A 86 11.41 -30.27 -19.44
CA ARG A 86 10.71 -30.26 -20.73
C ARG A 86 11.65 -30.28 -21.94
N ARG A 87 12.83 -29.64 -21.83
CA ARG A 87 13.84 -29.64 -22.89
C ARG A 87 14.58 -30.98 -22.98
N LYS A 88 14.86 -31.64 -21.84
CA LYS A 88 15.48 -32.97 -21.81
C LYS A 88 14.60 -34.03 -22.46
N THR A 89 13.29 -34.01 -22.21
CA THR A 89 12.35 -34.99 -22.79
C THR A 89 12.16 -34.85 -24.30
N ARG A 90 12.64 -33.76 -24.91
CA ARG A 90 12.47 -33.46 -26.34
C ARG A 90 13.74 -33.69 -27.17
N SER A 91 14.83 -34.14 -26.53
CA SER A 91 16.10 -34.54 -27.14
C SER A 91 16.28 -36.04 -27.02
#